data_AF-A0A7R9LKE8-F1
#
_entry.id   AF-A0A7R9LKE8-F1
#
_cell.length_a   1.000
_cell.length_b   1.000
_cell.length_c   1.000
_cell.angle_alpha   90.00
_cell.angle_beta   90.00
_cell.angle_gamma   90.00
#
_symmetry.space_group_name_H-M   'P 1'
#
loop_
_entity.id
_entity.type
_entity.pdbx_description
1 polymer ?
#
loop_
_entity_poly.entity_id
_entity_poly.type
_entity_poly.pdbx_seq_one_letter_code
_entity_poly.pdbx_strand_id
1 'polypeptide(L)'
;MYQYSKVRATAHSEDPSNHVIDPRHKNSITGRQYNEINVNLRKKQRRLVRDNPGVLKALAKAKKMAINECQNQFKDRRWNCPTTDYMKGKSIFGKIIQKGCRETAFVYAITSAAVAHAIARACSEGLIETCTCDYRNNRRPNGLDWEWGGCSDNIEFGYKFARAFVDAAERGRDLRFIMNLHNNEAGRLVSLSYLYIYLYQYPQSLPVYLFVINVFLLSIARFYMLSKLIESQTKFTTYVLDREHMEYILSEYMFPVEYHKEKTNDPNTKNT
;
A
#
# COMPACT_ATOMS: atom_id res chain seq x y z
N MET A 1 44.77 7.51 35.68
CA MET A 1 43.59 8.32 36.03
C MET A 1 43.27 9.26 34.88
N TYR A 2 42.28 8.92 34.06
CA TYR A 2 41.58 9.88 33.18
C TYR A 2 40.11 9.45 33.19
N GLN A 3 39.29 10.22 33.90
CA GLN A 3 37.84 10.05 33.98
C GLN A 3 37.20 10.54 32.69
N TYR A 4 36.46 9.67 31.98
CA TYR A 4 35.51 10.10 30.97
C TYR A 4 34.15 10.31 31.64
N SER A 5 33.79 11.58 31.75
CA SER A 5 32.52 12.11 32.21
C SER A 5 31.39 11.82 31.22
N LYS A 6 30.27 11.39 31.78
CA LYS A 6 28.98 11.07 31.17
C LYS A 6 28.35 12.33 30.57
N VAL A 7 28.23 12.42 29.24
CA VAL A 7 27.47 13.51 28.60
C VAL A 7 25.98 13.16 28.63
N ARG A 8 25.24 13.93 29.43
CA ARG A 8 23.79 13.93 29.58
C ARG A 8 23.26 15.05 28.68
N ALA A 9 22.52 14.73 27.62
CA ALA A 9 21.88 15.77 26.81
C ALA A 9 20.66 16.32 27.58
N THR A 10 20.75 17.58 28.00
CA THR A 10 19.72 18.33 28.71
C THR A 10 18.71 18.91 27.74
N ALA A 11 17.43 18.70 28.03
CA ALA A 11 16.32 19.46 27.46
C ALA A 11 16.41 20.93 27.91
N HIS A 12 16.18 21.86 27.00
CA HIS A 12 15.88 23.25 27.33
C HIS A 12 14.45 23.56 26.90
N SER A 13 13.61 23.81 27.89
CA SER A 13 12.36 24.56 27.80
C SER A 13 12.65 26.04 28.05
N GLU A 14 12.12 26.93 27.23
CA GLU A 14 11.71 28.29 27.63
C GLU A 14 10.70 28.84 26.59
N ASP A 15 9.46 29.03 27.05
CA ASP A 15 8.35 29.83 26.49
C ASP A 15 8.26 31.10 27.42
N PRO A 16 7.49 32.20 27.19
CA PRO A 16 6.36 32.37 26.25
C PRO A 16 6.26 33.77 25.57
N SER A 17 5.62 33.85 24.39
CA SER A 17 4.92 35.08 23.99
C SER A 17 3.67 34.76 23.19
N ASN A 18 2.54 35.14 23.78
CA ASN A 18 1.20 35.07 23.23
C ASN A 18 1.09 35.73 21.84
N HIS A 19 0.89 34.90 20.81
CA HIS A 19 -0.02 35.24 19.74
C HIS A 19 -1.06 34.13 19.62
N VAL A 20 -2.24 34.40 20.15
CA VAL A 20 -3.46 33.66 19.85
C VAL A 20 -3.74 33.86 18.36
N ILE A 21 -3.20 32.97 17.53
CA ILE A 21 -3.61 32.85 16.13
C ILE A 21 -4.84 31.96 16.14
N ASP A 22 -5.99 32.61 15.97
CA ASP A 22 -7.32 32.04 15.78
C ASP A 22 -7.29 30.72 14.97
N PRO A 23 -7.76 29.58 15.54
CA PRO A 23 -7.76 28.30 14.84
C PRO A 23 -8.74 28.21 13.66
N ARG A 24 -9.56 29.24 13.39
CA ARG A 24 -10.63 29.14 12.38
C ARG A 24 -10.21 29.44 10.94
N HIS A 25 -8.96 29.84 10.68
CA HIS A 25 -8.52 30.23 9.33
C HIS A 25 -7.35 29.43 8.71
N LYS A 26 -6.96 28.27 9.25
CA LYS A 26 -5.96 27.36 8.61
C LYS A 26 -6.56 26.20 7.79
N ASN A 27 -7.85 26.28 7.42
CA ASN A 27 -8.47 25.29 6.53
C ASN A 27 -8.31 25.59 5.03
N SER A 28 -7.46 26.55 4.65
CA SER A 28 -7.00 26.69 3.26
C SER A 28 -5.59 26.12 3.13
N ILE A 29 -5.48 24.80 3.16
CA ILE A 29 -4.32 24.10 2.62
C ILE A 29 -4.39 24.32 1.10
N THR A 30 -3.69 25.37 0.66
CA THR A 30 -3.65 25.83 -0.72
C THR A 30 -3.39 24.69 -1.70
N GLY A 31 -4.15 24.64 -2.80
CA GLY A 31 -4.22 23.55 -3.78
C GLY A 31 -2.94 23.10 -4.50
N ARG A 32 -1.73 23.55 -4.10
CA ARG A 32 -0.46 23.09 -4.68
C ARG A 32 -0.06 21.67 -4.25
N GLN A 33 -0.35 21.27 -3.02
CA GLN A 33 0.06 19.94 -2.50
C GLN A 33 -0.82 18.78 -3.03
N TYR A 34 -1.98 19.12 -3.62
CA TYR A 34 -2.88 18.17 -4.27
C TYR A 34 -2.56 17.90 -5.75
N ASN A 35 -1.61 18.63 -6.36
CA ASN A 35 -1.34 18.51 -7.80
C ASN A 35 -0.71 17.19 -8.22
N GLU A 36 -0.03 16.45 -7.34
CA GLU A 36 0.58 15.15 -7.68
C GLU A 36 -0.43 14.00 -7.72
N ILE A 37 -1.53 14.11 -6.96
CA ILE A 37 -2.63 13.15 -6.91
C ILE A 37 -3.86 13.88 -7.44
N ASN A 38 -3.94 14.08 -8.76
CA ASN A 38 -5.13 14.62 -9.42
C ASN A 38 -6.28 13.58 -9.35
N VAL A 39 -6.79 13.35 -8.14
CA VAL A 39 -7.84 12.38 -7.82
C VAL A 39 -8.81 13.04 -6.86
N ASN A 40 -10.09 13.01 -7.21
CA ASN A 40 -11.16 13.48 -6.34
C ASN A 40 -11.31 12.57 -5.12
N LEU A 41 -10.76 12.98 -3.98
CA LEU A 41 -10.81 12.23 -2.73
C LEU A 41 -12.16 12.38 -2.03
N ARG A 42 -12.67 11.25 -1.52
CA ARG A 42 -13.90 11.21 -0.73
C ARG A 42 -13.71 11.76 0.68
N LYS A 43 -14.81 12.03 1.40
CA LYS A 43 -14.77 12.58 2.77
C LYS A 43 -13.89 11.74 3.71
N LYS A 44 -14.03 10.41 3.69
CA LYS A 44 -13.20 9.49 4.51
C LYS A 44 -11.72 9.51 4.10
N GLN A 45 -11.44 9.51 2.80
CA GLN A 45 -10.06 9.60 2.27
C GLN A 45 -9.40 10.94 2.60
N ARG A 46 -10.13 12.06 2.48
CA ARG A 46 -9.67 13.40 2.86
C ARG A 46 -9.33 13.48 4.35
N ARG A 47 -10.16 12.87 5.19
CA ARG A 47 -9.88 12.75 6.63
C ARG A 47 -8.59 11.97 6.87
N LEU A 48 -8.43 10.79 6.27
CA LEU A 48 -7.20 10.00 6.41
C LEU A 48 -5.95 10.76 5.96
N VAL A 49 -6.03 11.49 4.83
CA VAL A 49 -4.93 12.31 4.34
C VAL A 49 -4.56 13.42 5.31
N ARG A 50 -5.55 14.13 5.85
CA ARG A 50 -5.32 15.21 6.81
C ARG A 50 -4.76 14.67 8.13
N ASP A 51 -5.28 13.54 8.59
CA ASP A 51 -4.92 12.93 9.87
C ASP A 51 -3.54 12.22 9.79
N ASN A 52 -2.91 12.11 8.60
CA ASN A 52 -1.57 11.52 8.41
C ASN A 52 -0.71 12.42 7.50
N PRO A 53 -0.08 13.47 8.05
CA PRO A 53 0.81 14.36 7.30
C PRO A 53 1.92 13.58 6.58
N GLY A 54 2.28 14.01 5.37
CA GLY A 54 3.27 13.35 4.51
C GLY A 54 2.73 12.22 3.62
N VAL A 55 1.53 11.69 3.91
CA VAL A 55 0.98 10.52 3.21
C VAL A 55 0.70 10.73 1.73
N LEU A 56 0.44 11.97 1.29
CA LEU A 56 0.17 12.28 -0.12
C LEU A 56 1.37 11.95 -1.02
N LYS A 57 2.61 12.20 -0.57
CA LYS A 57 3.80 11.85 -1.36
C LYS A 57 3.93 10.34 -1.53
N ALA A 58 3.64 9.58 -0.47
CA ALA A 58 3.66 8.12 -0.50
C ALA A 58 2.53 7.55 -1.41
N LEU A 59 1.33 8.14 -1.37
CA LEU A 59 0.22 7.80 -2.26
C LEU A 59 0.53 8.11 -3.74
N ALA A 60 1.25 9.20 -4.04
CA ALA A 60 1.70 9.50 -5.40
C ALA A 60 2.71 8.46 -5.91
N LYS A 61 3.65 8.02 -5.05
CA LYS A 61 4.58 6.92 -5.31
C LYS A 61 3.83 5.61 -5.57
N ALA A 62 2.86 5.27 -4.71
CA ALA A 62 2.00 4.09 -4.86
C ALA A 62 1.29 4.06 -6.22
N LYS A 63 0.68 5.18 -6.61
CA LYS A 63 -0.02 5.30 -7.88
C LYS A 63 0.89 5.05 -9.07
N LYS A 64 2.05 5.72 -9.13
CA LYS A 64 3.02 5.54 -10.22
C LYS A 64 3.50 4.10 -10.30
N MET A 65 3.79 3.51 -9.13
CA MET A 65 4.21 2.14 -9.00
C MET A 65 3.16 1.14 -9.51
N ALA A 66 1.89 1.29 -9.12
CA ALA A 66 0.79 0.45 -9.59
C ALA A 66 0.60 0.54 -11.12
N ILE A 67 0.64 1.76 -11.68
CA ILE A 67 0.50 1.98 -13.12
C ILE A 67 1.65 1.32 -13.88
N ASN A 68 2.89 1.60 -13.48
CA ASN A 68 4.08 1.08 -14.17
C ASN A 68 4.10 -0.45 -14.15
N GLU A 69 3.80 -1.06 -13.00
CA GLU A 69 3.74 -2.52 -12.91
C GLU A 69 2.58 -3.09 -13.70
N CYS A 70 1.40 -2.47 -13.69
CA CYS A 70 0.27 -2.93 -14.49
C CYS A 70 0.60 -2.92 -15.99
N GLN A 71 1.20 -1.83 -16.48
CA GLN A 71 1.64 -1.74 -17.88
C GLN A 71 2.73 -2.76 -18.18
N ASN A 72 3.67 -2.98 -17.27
CA ASN A 72 4.75 -3.95 -17.46
C ASN A 72 4.25 -5.40 -17.48
N GLN A 73 3.34 -5.78 -16.57
CA GLN A 73 2.76 -7.13 -16.53
C GLN A 73 1.91 -7.44 -17.77
N PHE A 74 1.23 -6.42 -18.33
CA PHE A 74 0.31 -6.58 -19.44
C PHE A 74 0.87 -6.07 -20.79
N LYS A 75 2.17 -5.76 -20.89
CA LYS A 75 2.78 -5.12 -22.07
C LYS A 75 2.57 -5.89 -23.38
N ASP A 76 2.57 -7.22 -23.30
CA ASP A 76 2.44 -8.14 -24.45
C ASP A 76 1.01 -8.70 -24.59
N ARG A 77 0.03 -8.12 -23.88
CA ARG A 77 -1.37 -8.54 -23.89
C ARG A 77 -2.21 -7.59 -24.74
N ARG A 78 -3.34 -8.09 -25.27
CA ARG A 78 -4.31 -7.29 -26.03
C ARG A 78 -4.84 -6.10 -25.23
N TRP A 79 -5.06 -6.29 -23.93
CA TRP A 79 -5.27 -5.20 -22.98
C TRP A 79 -3.94 -4.94 -22.26
N ASN A 80 -3.35 -3.77 -22.49
CA ASN A 80 -2.01 -3.41 -22.03
C ASN A 80 -2.00 -2.36 -20.91
N CYS A 81 -3.03 -2.39 -20.06
CA CYS A 81 -3.25 -1.42 -18.99
C CYS A 81 -3.21 0.06 -19.46
N PRO A 82 -4.13 0.48 -20.35
CA PRO A 82 -4.17 1.85 -20.84
C PRO A 82 -4.54 2.83 -19.73
N THR A 83 -3.77 3.92 -19.62
CA THR A 83 -3.98 5.01 -18.65
C THR A 83 -4.36 6.34 -19.31
N THR A 84 -4.62 6.32 -20.62
CA THR A 84 -4.88 7.49 -21.46
C THR A 84 -6.15 8.26 -21.07
N ASP A 85 -7.12 7.60 -20.43
CA ASP A 85 -8.35 8.23 -19.95
C ASP A 85 -8.15 9.09 -18.69
N TYR A 86 -7.04 8.93 -17.97
CA TYR A 86 -6.73 9.73 -16.77
C TYR A 86 -6.53 11.22 -17.11
N MET A 87 -5.87 11.51 -18.23
CA MET A 87 -5.64 12.89 -18.70
C MET A 87 -6.95 13.60 -19.08
N LYS A 88 -8.05 12.86 -19.23
CA LYS A 88 -9.40 13.37 -19.53
C LYS A 88 -10.29 13.50 -18.29
N GLY A 89 -9.69 13.49 -17.09
CA GLY A 89 -10.40 13.64 -15.81
C GLY A 89 -11.21 12.40 -15.38
N LYS A 90 -10.97 11.23 -16.00
CA LYS A 90 -11.63 9.97 -15.65
C LYS A 90 -10.78 9.13 -14.69
N SER A 91 -11.34 8.03 -14.20
CA SER A 91 -10.60 7.06 -13.39
C SER A 91 -9.26 6.68 -14.06
N ILE A 92 -8.23 6.47 -13.25
CA ILE A 92 -6.86 6.15 -13.69
C ILE A 92 -6.83 4.97 -14.66
N PHE A 93 -7.69 3.97 -14.43
CA PHE A 93 -7.79 2.75 -15.25
C PHE A 93 -8.98 2.79 -16.23
N GLY A 94 -9.59 3.96 -16.45
CA GLY A 94 -10.65 4.15 -17.43
C GLY A 94 -11.95 3.40 -17.10
N LYS A 95 -12.59 2.82 -18.13
CA LYS A 95 -13.86 2.07 -18.00
C LYS A 95 -13.69 0.62 -17.59
N ILE A 96 -12.47 0.07 -17.58
CA ILE A 96 -12.26 -1.37 -17.25
C ILE A 96 -12.78 -1.69 -15.86
N ILE A 97 -12.61 -0.77 -14.90
CA ILE A 97 -13.10 -0.88 -13.52
C ILE A 97 -14.63 -1.01 -13.39
N GLN A 98 -15.39 -0.77 -14.46
CA GLN A 98 -16.84 -0.98 -14.52
C GLN A 98 -17.21 -2.41 -14.98
N LYS A 99 -16.25 -3.18 -15.51
CA LYS A 99 -16.42 -4.57 -15.98
C LYS A 99 -15.88 -5.59 -14.99
N GLY A 100 -16.60 -6.69 -14.76
CA GLY A 100 -16.19 -7.72 -13.81
C GLY A 100 -15.33 -8.73 -14.51
N CYS A 101 -14.05 -8.41 -14.70
CA CYS A 101 -13.11 -9.29 -15.39
C CYS A 101 -11.79 -9.37 -14.64
N ARG A 102 -10.98 -10.36 -15.01
CA ARG A 102 -9.66 -10.66 -14.46
C ARG A 102 -8.72 -9.46 -14.45
N GLU A 103 -8.69 -8.67 -15.51
CA GLU A 103 -7.87 -7.45 -15.58
C GLU A 103 -8.30 -6.44 -14.51
N THR A 104 -9.60 -6.36 -14.23
CA THR A 104 -10.13 -5.50 -13.16
C THR A 104 -9.75 -6.04 -11.79
N ALA A 105 -9.85 -7.35 -11.57
CA ALA A 105 -9.42 -8.00 -10.34
C ALA A 105 -7.93 -7.72 -10.05
N PHE A 106 -7.08 -7.85 -11.09
CA PHE A 106 -5.67 -7.47 -11.02
C PHE A 106 -5.47 -5.99 -10.64
N VAL A 107 -6.19 -5.08 -11.29
CA VAL A 107 -6.09 -3.62 -11.04
C VAL A 107 -6.43 -3.28 -9.58
N TYR A 108 -7.47 -3.87 -9.00
CA TYR A 108 -7.81 -3.68 -7.59
C TYR A 108 -6.70 -4.22 -6.67
N ALA A 109 -6.25 -5.45 -6.91
CA ALA A 109 -5.19 -6.07 -6.13
C ALA A 109 -3.88 -5.27 -6.18
N ILE A 110 -3.37 -4.93 -7.37
CA ILE A 110 -2.10 -4.22 -7.52
C ILE A 110 -2.16 -2.80 -6.95
N THR A 111 -3.30 -2.10 -7.08
CA THR A 111 -3.47 -0.75 -6.53
C THR A 111 -3.45 -0.79 -5.01
N SER A 112 -4.18 -1.72 -4.41
CA SER A 112 -4.25 -1.89 -2.95
C SER A 112 -2.90 -2.32 -2.37
N ALA A 113 -2.20 -3.24 -3.05
CA ALA A 113 -0.84 -3.65 -2.73
C ALA A 113 0.15 -2.47 -2.79
N ALA A 114 0.09 -1.67 -3.85
CA ALA A 114 0.99 -0.54 -4.03
C ALA A 114 0.83 0.52 -2.93
N VAL A 115 -0.40 0.77 -2.48
CA VAL A 115 -0.66 1.68 -1.35
C VAL A 115 -0.06 1.08 -0.08
N ALA A 116 -0.34 -0.18 0.25
CA ALA A 116 0.23 -0.80 1.45
C ALA A 116 1.76 -0.77 1.46
N HIS A 117 2.38 -1.14 0.34
CA HIS A 117 3.83 -1.13 0.15
C HIS A 117 4.44 0.27 0.29
N ALA A 118 3.91 1.26 -0.43
CA ALA A 118 4.48 2.60 -0.43
C ALA A 118 4.30 3.31 0.92
N ILE A 119 3.18 3.10 1.61
CA ILE A 119 2.96 3.66 2.94
C ILE A 119 3.92 3.05 3.96
N ALA A 120 4.06 1.72 3.95
CA ALA A 120 4.95 1.04 4.89
C ALA A 120 6.41 1.48 4.75
N ARG A 121 6.87 1.66 3.49
CA ARG A 121 8.19 2.21 3.19
C ARG A 121 8.31 3.70 3.54
N ALA A 122 7.26 4.48 3.36
CA ALA A 122 7.26 5.88 3.75
C ALA A 122 7.38 6.04 5.28
N CYS A 123 6.86 5.09 6.06
CA CYS A 123 7.06 5.06 7.52
C CYS A 123 8.52 4.81 7.90
N SER A 124 9.19 3.85 7.24
CA SER A 124 10.62 3.59 7.48
C SER A 124 11.54 4.70 6.95
N GLU A 125 11.12 5.40 5.89
CA GLU A 125 11.79 6.60 5.36
C GLU A 125 11.54 7.86 6.24
N GLY A 126 10.70 7.78 7.29
CA GLY A 126 10.35 8.91 8.15
C GLY A 126 9.51 9.99 7.47
N LEU A 127 8.85 9.65 6.36
CA LEU A 127 8.09 10.59 5.53
C LEU A 127 6.70 10.91 6.10
N ILE A 128 6.12 10.00 6.88
CA ILE A 128 4.77 10.12 7.45
C ILE A 128 4.92 10.30 8.97
N GLU A 129 4.42 11.42 9.48
CA GLU A 129 4.63 11.82 10.89
C GLU A 129 3.94 10.91 11.90
N THR A 130 2.88 10.21 11.48
CA THR A 130 2.03 9.38 12.35
C THR A 130 2.46 7.91 12.44
N CYS A 131 3.56 7.54 11.79
CA CYS A 131 4.11 6.19 11.89
C CYS A 131 5.65 6.21 11.99
N THR A 132 6.19 5.09 12.44
CA THR A 132 7.63 4.85 12.58
C THR A 132 8.02 3.55 11.90
N CYS A 133 9.31 3.21 11.91
CA CYS A 133 9.78 1.86 11.62
C CYS A 133 9.06 0.82 12.51
N ASP A 134 9.04 -0.44 12.05
CA ASP A 134 8.69 -1.57 12.92
C ASP A 134 9.91 -2.02 13.74
N TYR A 135 9.84 -1.83 15.06
CA TYR A 135 10.90 -2.20 16.00
C TYR A 135 10.60 -3.49 16.78
N ARG A 136 9.56 -4.25 16.41
CA ARG A 136 9.17 -5.47 17.15
C ARG A 136 10.28 -6.52 17.14
N ASN A 137 11.04 -6.63 16.05
CA ASN A 137 12.15 -7.58 15.96
C ASN A 137 13.40 -7.10 16.70
N ASN A 138 13.63 -5.78 16.81
CA ASN A 138 14.75 -5.22 17.58
C ASN A 138 14.68 -5.55 19.08
N ARG A 139 13.51 -6.00 19.56
CA ARG A 139 13.31 -6.47 20.94
C ARG A 139 13.59 -7.97 21.11
N ARG A 140 13.82 -8.71 20.02
CA ARG A 140 14.13 -10.14 20.07
C ARG A 140 15.59 -10.33 20.48
N PRO A 141 15.94 -11.49 21.07
CA PRO A 141 17.33 -11.80 21.39
C PRO A 141 18.22 -11.75 20.15
N ASN A 142 19.41 -11.18 20.32
CA ASN A 142 20.47 -11.17 19.32
C ASN A 142 21.25 -12.49 19.33
N GLY A 143 21.97 -12.76 18.24
CA GLY A 143 22.94 -13.85 18.15
C GLY A 143 24.33 -13.46 18.63
N LEU A 144 25.27 -14.39 18.53
CA LEU A 144 26.68 -14.17 18.92
C LEU A 144 27.40 -13.21 17.96
N ASP A 145 27.07 -13.26 16.67
CA ASP A 145 27.72 -12.55 15.56
C ASP A 145 26.72 -11.72 14.72
N TRP A 146 25.49 -11.58 15.21
CA TRP A 146 24.43 -10.84 14.55
C TRP A 146 23.44 -10.22 15.53
N GLU A 147 22.81 -9.13 15.12
CA GLU A 147 21.79 -8.44 15.90
C GLU A 147 20.59 -8.01 15.04
N TRP A 148 19.41 -7.93 15.67
CA TRP A 148 18.29 -7.21 15.07
C TRP A 148 18.53 -5.71 15.20
N GLY A 149 18.39 -4.98 14.10
CA GLY A 149 18.65 -3.55 14.12
C GLY A 149 18.06 -2.81 12.93
N GLY A 150 18.51 -1.57 12.77
CA GLY A 150 18.03 -0.70 11.70
C GLY A 150 16.55 -0.34 11.81
N CYS A 151 15.98 0.01 10.66
CA CYS A 151 14.61 0.47 10.51
C CYS A 151 13.86 -0.46 9.57
N SER A 152 13.07 -1.37 10.13
CA SER A 152 12.23 -2.28 9.33
C SER A 152 11.00 -1.56 8.79
N ASP A 153 10.56 -1.95 7.60
CA ASP A 153 9.33 -1.42 6.99
C ASP A 153 8.10 -1.72 7.86
N ASN A 154 7.26 -0.70 8.10
CA ASN A 154 6.07 -0.87 8.94
C ASN A 154 4.87 -1.34 8.11
N ILE A 155 4.90 -2.60 7.70
CA ILE A 155 3.86 -3.19 6.83
C ILE A 155 2.50 -3.27 7.50
N GLU A 156 2.43 -3.41 8.83
CA GLU A 156 1.16 -3.44 9.56
C GLU A 156 0.43 -2.09 9.45
N PHE A 157 1.15 -0.98 9.61
CA PHE A 157 0.60 0.36 9.39
C PHE A 157 0.17 0.55 7.93
N GLY A 158 1.04 0.17 6.98
CA GLY A 158 0.75 0.25 5.55
C GLY A 158 -0.52 -0.52 5.16
N TYR A 159 -0.67 -1.75 5.65
CA TYR A 159 -1.86 -2.59 5.45
C TYR A 159 -3.12 -1.90 5.99
N LYS A 160 -3.10 -1.43 7.25
CA LYS A 160 -4.27 -0.78 7.89
C LYS A 160 -4.67 0.50 7.17
N PHE A 161 -3.68 1.32 6.79
CA PHE A 161 -3.92 2.55 6.02
C PHE A 161 -4.52 2.23 4.66
N ALA A 162 -3.93 1.29 3.91
CA ALA A 162 -4.41 0.88 2.58
C ALA A 162 -5.86 0.37 2.64
N ARG A 163 -6.18 -0.47 3.62
CA ARG A 163 -7.55 -0.94 3.87
C ARG A 163 -8.50 0.23 4.13
N ALA A 164 -8.14 1.16 5.02
CA ALA A 164 -9.00 2.30 5.32
C ALA A 164 -9.17 3.27 4.13
N PHE A 165 -8.14 3.45 3.31
CA PHE A 165 -8.09 4.44 2.24
C PHE A 165 -8.64 3.93 0.90
N VAL A 166 -8.22 2.74 0.47
CA VAL A 166 -8.60 2.15 -0.83
C VAL A 166 -10.05 1.69 -0.77
N ASP A 167 -10.45 0.98 0.28
CA ASP A 167 -11.82 0.47 0.41
C ASP A 167 -12.85 1.59 0.59
N ALA A 168 -12.43 2.76 1.09
CA ALA A 168 -13.28 3.95 1.16
C ALA A 168 -13.67 4.51 -0.24
N ALA A 169 -12.93 4.14 -1.28
CA ALA A 169 -13.24 4.46 -2.67
C ALA A 169 -14.35 3.57 -3.25
N GLU A 170 -14.68 2.43 -2.63
CA GLU A 170 -15.75 1.56 -3.12
C GLU A 170 -17.14 2.10 -2.73
N ARG A 171 -18.17 1.78 -3.52
CA ARG A 171 -19.58 2.14 -3.26
C ARG A 171 -20.45 0.93 -3.51
N GLY A 172 -21.56 0.88 -2.79
CA GLY A 172 -22.60 -0.12 -2.99
C GLY A 172 -22.58 -1.16 -1.89
N ARG A 173 -23.43 -2.16 -2.09
CA ARG A 173 -23.57 -3.38 -1.29
C ARG A 173 -23.87 -4.58 -2.20
N ASP A 174 -23.65 -4.40 -3.50
CA ASP A 174 -23.87 -5.39 -4.53
C ASP A 174 -22.69 -6.37 -4.59
N LEU A 175 -22.85 -7.44 -5.36
CA LEU A 175 -21.83 -8.47 -5.52
C LEU A 175 -20.48 -7.89 -5.98
N ARG A 176 -20.54 -6.88 -6.84
CA ARG A 176 -19.36 -6.19 -7.36
C ARG A 176 -18.61 -5.43 -6.27
N PHE A 177 -19.32 -4.76 -5.36
CA PHE A 177 -18.71 -4.11 -4.21
C PHE A 177 -17.94 -5.12 -3.34
N ILE A 178 -18.54 -6.27 -3.03
CA ILE A 178 -17.92 -7.32 -2.21
C ILE A 178 -16.68 -7.88 -2.91
N MET A 179 -16.79 -8.18 -4.21
CA MET A 179 -15.68 -8.65 -5.05
C MET A 179 -14.51 -7.64 -5.10
N ASN A 180 -14.79 -6.34 -5.24
CA ASN A 180 -13.73 -5.33 -5.26
C ASN A 180 -12.99 -5.26 -3.91
N LEU A 181 -13.72 -5.32 -2.79
CA LEU A 181 -13.11 -5.36 -1.45
C LEU A 181 -12.25 -6.60 -1.26
N HIS A 182 -12.71 -7.75 -1.75
CA HIS A 182 -11.96 -9.00 -1.74
C HIS A 182 -10.66 -8.89 -2.54
N ASN A 183 -10.73 -8.38 -3.77
CA ASN A 183 -9.56 -8.17 -4.62
C ASN A 183 -8.55 -7.19 -4.00
N ASN A 184 -9.05 -6.11 -3.36
CA ASN A 184 -8.21 -5.19 -2.62
C ASN A 184 -7.49 -5.87 -1.45
N GLU A 185 -8.17 -6.79 -0.76
CA GLU A 185 -7.62 -7.53 0.36
C GLU A 185 -6.54 -8.52 -0.07
N ALA A 186 -6.81 -9.31 -1.11
CA ALA A 186 -5.84 -10.23 -1.70
C ALA A 186 -4.52 -9.52 -2.03
N GLY A 187 -4.57 -8.34 -2.65
CA GLY A 187 -3.38 -7.54 -2.94
C GLY A 187 -2.62 -7.06 -1.70
N ARG A 188 -3.32 -6.65 -0.63
CA ARG A 188 -2.68 -6.23 0.62
C ARG A 188 -1.99 -7.38 1.32
N LEU A 189 -2.60 -8.56 1.33
CA LEU A 189 -2.01 -9.75 1.95
C LEU A 189 -0.75 -10.20 1.22
N VAL A 190 -0.68 -10.07 -0.11
CA VAL A 190 0.58 -10.29 -0.84
C VAL A 190 1.69 -9.36 -0.34
N SER A 191 1.38 -8.09 -0.04
CA SER A 191 2.40 -7.18 0.50
C SER A 191 2.81 -7.53 1.94
N LEU A 192 1.91 -8.16 2.71
CA LEU A 192 2.13 -8.55 4.10
C LEU A 192 2.92 -9.87 4.24
N SER A 193 2.70 -10.81 3.32
CA SER A 193 3.28 -12.16 3.38
C SER A 193 4.72 -12.25 2.85
N TYR A 194 5.18 -11.26 2.07
CA TYR A 194 6.48 -11.32 1.38
C TYR A 194 7.46 -10.28 1.93
N LEU A 195 7.99 -10.60 3.11
CA LEU A 195 9.07 -9.87 3.77
C LEU A 195 10.39 -10.61 3.59
N TYR A 196 11.47 -9.86 3.38
CA TYR A 196 12.83 -10.38 3.33
C TYR A 196 13.61 -9.86 4.53
N ILE A 197 14.46 -10.73 5.07
CA ILE A 197 15.51 -10.33 6.00
C ILE A 197 16.64 -9.71 5.17
N TYR A 198 16.94 -8.44 5.44
CA TYR A 198 18.07 -7.73 4.86
C TYR A 198 19.24 -7.76 5.82
N LEU A 199 20.42 -8.08 5.27
CA LEU A 199 21.71 -8.10 5.95
C LEU A 199 22.45 -6.80 5.70
N TYR A 200 22.85 -6.12 6.76
CA TYR A 200 23.80 -5.02 6.71
C TYR A 200 25.07 -5.41 7.45
N GLN A 201 26.18 -5.36 6.75
CA GLN A 201 27.49 -5.67 7.30
C GLN A 201 28.13 -4.38 7.81
N TYR A 202 28.25 -4.23 9.14
CA TYR A 202 28.95 -3.10 9.73
C TYR A 202 30.37 -3.49 10.13
N PRO A 203 31.41 -2.92 9.51
CA PRO A 203 32.77 -3.09 9.99
C PRO A 203 32.94 -2.26 11.27
N GLN A 204 33.19 -2.94 12.39
CA GLN A 204 33.59 -2.28 13.63
C GLN A 204 35.12 -2.26 13.69
N SER A 205 35.70 -1.06 13.77
CA SER A 205 37.13 -0.90 14.03
C SER A 205 37.36 -0.90 15.54
N LEU A 206 37.74 -2.05 16.08
CA LEU A 206 38.34 -2.11 17.40
C LEU A 206 39.87 -1.93 17.25
N PRO A 207 40.56 -1.36 18.24
CA PRO A 207 41.99 -1.03 18.14
C PRO A 207 42.93 -2.22 17.88
N VAL A 208 42.42 -3.46 17.87
CA VAL A 208 43.23 -4.69 17.73
C VAL A 208 42.63 -5.72 16.76
N TYR A 209 41.35 -5.63 16.38
CA TYR A 209 40.68 -6.56 15.47
C TYR A 209 39.61 -5.87 14.62
N LEU A 210 39.50 -6.27 13.35
CA LEU A 210 38.32 -5.97 12.54
C LEU A 210 37.25 -7.02 12.88
N PHE A 211 36.14 -6.59 13.51
CA PHE A 211 34.99 -7.46 13.72
C PHE A 211 33.83 -6.99 12.86
N VAL A 212 33.14 -7.93 12.24
CA VAL A 212 31.98 -7.69 11.41
C VAL A 212 30.76 -8.12 12.19
N ILE A 213 29.85 -7.17 12.48
CA ILE A 213 28.53 -7.49 13.03
C ILE A 213 27.54 -7.53 11.87
N ASN A 214 26.77 -8.62 11.80
CA ASN A 214 25.65 -8.74 10.87
C ASN A 214 24.40 -8.11 11.50
N VAL A 215 23.91 -7.03 10.93
CA VAL A 215 22.66 -6.38 11.38
C VAL A 215 21.52 -6.82 10.47
N PHE A 216 20.47 -7.38 11.06
CA PHE A 216 19.28 -7.84 10.36
C PHE A 216 18.10 -6.89 10.53
N LEU A 217 17.40 -6.61 9.43
CA LEU A 217 16.12 -5.90 9.42
C LEU A 217 15.12 -6.56 8.47
N LEU A 218 13.82 -6.34 8.69
CA LEU A 218 12.79 -6.77 7.74
C LEU A 218 12.47 -5.65 6.74
N SER A 219 12.52 -5.99 5.45
CA SER A 219 12.04 -5.10 4.40
C SER A 219 11.06 -5.83 3.50
N ILE A 220 10.07 -5.10 3.00
CA ILE A 220 9.09 -5.64 2.06
C ILE A 220 9.79 -5.95 0.75
N ALA A 221 9.44 -7.07 0.13
CA ALA A 221 9.91 -7.43 -1.21
C ALA A 221 9.82 -6.25 -2.19
N ARG A 222 10.76 -6.19 -3.14
CA ARG A 222 10.68 -5.22 -4.24
C ARG A 222 9.35 -5.37 -4.96
N PHE A 223 8.69 -4.25 -5.23
CA PHE A 223 7.30 -4.28 -5.69
C PHE A 223 7.09 -5.02 -7.02
N TYR A 224 8.09 -5.05 -7.92
CA TYR A 224 7.99 -5.85 -9.15
C TYR A 224 7.89 -7.37 -8.92
N MET A 225 8.40 -7.88 -7.78
CA MET A 225 8.24 -9.29 -7.41
C MET A 225 6.82 -9.54 -6.93
N LEU A 226 6.28 -8.62 -6.12
CA LEU A 226 4.89 -8.66 -5.66
C LEU A 226 3.92 -8.57 -6.84
N SER A 227 4.19 -7.69 -7.81
CA SER A 227 3.35 -7.53 -9.00
C SER A 227 3.29 -8.79 -9.85
N LYS A 228 4.44 -9.47 -10.04
CA LYS A 228 4.51 -10.77 -10.71
C LYS A 228 3.71 -11.84 -9.99
N LEU A 229 3.77 -11.86 -8.65
CA LEU A 229 2.99 -12.82 -7.87
C LEU A 229 1.49 -12.55 -7.99
N ILE A 230 1.07 -11.29 -7.89
CA ILE A 230 -0.33 -10.91 -8.07
C ILE A 230 -0.80 -11.29 -9.48
N GLU A 231 0.00 -11.04 -10.52
CA GLU A 231 -0.33 -11.45 -11.90
C GLU A 231 -0.48 -12.97 -12.00
N SER A 232 0.46 -13.70 -11.41
CA SER A 232 0.40 -15.16 -11.39
C SER A 232 -0.86 -15.67 -10.68
N GLN A 233 -1.26 -15.08 -9.56
CA GLN A 233 -2.51 -15.44 -8.87
C GLN A 233 -3.74 -15.10 -9.71
N THR A 234 -3.73 -13.99 -10.45
CA THR A 234 -4.86 -13.62 -11.31
C THR A 234 -5.09 -14.58 -12.47
N LYS A 235 -4.11 -15.40 -12.86
CA LYS A 235 -4.34 -16.49 -13.83
C LYS A 235 -5.31 -17.55 -13.32
N PHE A 236 -5.38 -17.71 -12.00
CA PHE A 236 -6.23 -18.66 -11.29
C PHE A 236 -7.44 -17.98 -10.62
N THR A 237 -7.83 -16.78 -11.10
CA THR A 237 -8.99 -16.04 -10.61
C THR A 237 -10.24 -16.93 -10.65
N THR A 238 -10.99 -16.95 -9.55
CA THR A 238 -12.26 -17.69 -9.47
C THR A 238 -13.41 -16.84 -10.00
N TYR A 239 -14.32 -17.48 -10.74
CA TYR A 239 -15.54 -16.84 -11.21
C TYR A 239 -16.63 -16.89 -10.15
N VAL A 240 -17.29 -15.75 -9.95
CA VAL A 240 -18.41 -15.61 -9.03
C VAL A 240 -19.70 -15.52 -9.85
N LEU A 241 -20.68 -16.38 -9.52
CA LEU A 241 -21.97 -16.46 -10.20
C LEU A 241 -23.01 -15.56 -9.52
N ASP A 242 -23.13 -15.71 -8.21
CA ASP A 242 -24.11 -15.03 -7.38
C ASP A 242 -23.50 -14.69 -6.01
N ARG A 243 -24.35 -14.18 -5.12
CA ARG A 243 -23.94 -13.74 -3.79
C ARG A 243 -23.63 -14.91 -2.84
N GLU A 244 -24.36 -16.01 -2.91
CA GLU A 244 -24.14 -17.17 -2.04
C GLU A 244 -22.80 -17.82 -2.37
N HIS A 245 -22.48 -17.96 -3.66
CA HIS A 245 -21.18 -18.43 -4.12
C HIS A 245 -20.05 -17.50 -3.66
N MET A 246 -20.25 -16.18 -3.63
CA MET A 246 -19.26 -15.26 -3.08
C MET A 246 -19.04 -15.47 -1.57
N GLU A 247 -20.10 -15.68 -0.80
CA GLU A 247 -20.01 -15.93 0.64
C GLU A 247 -19.24 -17.23 0.94
N TYR A 248 -19.42 -18.27 0.13
CA TYR A 248 -18.61 -19.49 0.18
C TYR A 248 -17.14 -19.24 -0.19
N ILE A 249 -16.87 -18.47 -1.23
CA ILE A 249 -15.48 -18.13 -1.60
C ILE A 249 -14.79 -17.37 -0.47
N LEU A 250 -15.49 -16.46 0.19
CA LEU A 250 -14.96 -15.69 1.33
C LEU A 250 -14.62 -16.57 2.54
N SER A 251 -15.26 -17.73 2.72
CA SER A 251 -14.93 -18.65 3.82
C SER A 251 -13.73 -19.55 3.52
N GLU A 252 -13.41 -19.79 2.25
CA GLU A 252 -12.45 -20.84 1.85
C GLU A 252 -11.18 -20.31 1.18
N TYR A 253 -11.25 -19.20 0.45
CA TYR A 253 -10.18 -18.81 -0.49
C TYR A 253 -9.76 -17.35 -0.40
N MET A 254 -8.46 -17.12 -0.48
CA MET A 254 -7.85 -15.79 -0.53
C MET A 254 -7.21 -15.53 -1.89
N PHE A 255 -8.01 -15.55 -2.97
CA PHE A 255 -7.56 -15.28 -4.34
C PHE A 255 -8.41 -14.20 -5.02
N PRO A 256 -7.86 -13.41 -5.97
CA PRO A 256 -8.68 -12.49 -6.74
C PRO A 256 -9.86 -13.19 -7.42
N VAL A 257 -10.98 -12.47 -7.55
CA VAL A 257 -12.25 -12.96 -8.12
C VAL A 257 -12.82 -12.02 -9.19
N GLU A 258 -13.49 -12.61 -10.18
CA GLU A 258 -14.17 -11.91 -11.27
C GLU A 258 -15.64 -12.33 -11.40
N TYR A 259 -16.49 -11.45 -11.94
CA TYR A 259 -17.93 -11.69 -12.03
C TYR A 259 -18.28 -12.39 -13.34
N HIS A 260 -18.97 -13.52 -13.26
CA HIS A 260 -19.51 -14.20 -14.42
C HIS A 260 -20.84 -13.55 -14.81
N LYS A 261 -20.90 -12.97 -16.01
CA LYS A 261 -22.18 -12.58 -16.60
C LYS A 261 -22.73 -13.80 -17.31
N GLU A 262 -23.73 -14.46 -16.73
CA GLU A 262 -24.50 -15.46 -17.48
C GLU A 262 -24.96 -14.81 -18.78
N LYS A 263 -24.66 -15.46 -19.91
CA LYS A 263 -25.39 -15.17 -21.13
C LYS A 263 -26.82 -15.60 -20.84
N THR A 264 -27.69 -14.67 -20.51
CA THR A 264 -29.12 -14.89 -20.67
C THR A 264 -29.31 -15.21 -22.15
N ASN A 265 -29.48 -16.49 -22.48
CA ASN A 265 -30.13 -16.87 -23.73
C ASN A 265 -31.50 -16.23 -23.63
N ASP A 266 -31.65 -15.06 -24.25
CA ASP A 266 -32.95 -14.45 -24.43
C ASP A 266 -33.78 -15.42 -25.27
N PRO A 267 -34.86 -16.03 -24.73
CA PRO A 267 -35.71 -16.92 -25.51
C PRO A 267 -36.52 -16.16 -26.58
N ASN A 268 -36.39 -14.83 -26.67
CA ASN A 268 -37.19 -14.00 -27.58
C ASN A 268 -36.49 -13.49 -28.85
N THR A 269 -35.36 -14.08 -29.27
CA THR A 269 -35.03 -14.02 -30.72
C THR A 269 -35.80 -15.11 -31.47
N LYS A 270 -37.13 -14.92 -31.56
CA LYS A 270 -37.94 -15.46 -32.66
C LYS A 270 -38.20 -14.32 -33.65
N ASN A 271 -37.76 -14.56 -34.89
CA ASN A 271 -38.21 -13.96 -36.15
C ASN A 271 -38.23 -12.42 -36.28
N THR A 272 -37.26 -11.89 -37.03
CA THR A 272 -37.48 -11.28 -38.37
C THR A 272 -36.16 -11.25 -39.11
#